data_AF-A0A7V9L287-F1
#
_entry.id   AF-A0A7V9L287-F1
#
_cell.length_a   1.000
_cell.length_b   1.000
_cell.length_c   1.000
_cell.angle_alpha   90.00
_cell.angle_beta   90.00
_cell.angle_gamma   90.00
#
_symmetry.space_group_name_H-M   'P 1'
#
loop_
_entity.id
_entity.type
_entity.pdbx_description
1 polymer ?
#
loop_
_entity_poly.entity_id
_entity_poly.type
_entity_poly.pdbx_seq_one_letter_code
_entity_poly.pdbx_strand_id
1 'polypeptide(L)'
;MGPQRILQAASLVVAAAVGIAGADTRERVAIIDLGPDAADSKVRRTLASKVTSAGLDAVHGDGLEDALAGERGDTDGVQLAAALAQAQRAFGALDCKAAVTAAKEAIGIAAARQASGLAVPELPRAAAYVVLCADRAGDVDAAMVAASVYRAAAATTGITGSDVPADVLKKYPELDSVIDRDLVPLDITTDAPTADVWIDFKKVGTAPLHITLPAGDHVIAVAAGTRRGWGAGTAVKTQLQVSIPTQDRAGTWDEVAKRIASWSGNRPSPTELGWVMAKTRVRVAVIRRGDTLEVFGRLGLAEPPHKLGDDAIPLTEADRAIAIVNDRVRAWKDRAPDPDRPLLLDDGRHRDGKPKDSPTKWWIYASILGAVAAGAVIIYATEAGNDRQRVELHVP
;
A
#
# COMPACT_ATOMS: atom_id res chain seq x y z
N MET A 1 12.44 -38.44 5.09
CA MET A 1 13.22 -37.50 5.92
C MET A 1 12.97 -37.84 7.38
N GLY A 2 14.03 -38.08 8.17
CA GLY A 2 13.91 -38.70 9.50
C GLY A 2 13.52 -37.72 10.62
N PRO A 3 12.76 -38.18 11.63
CA PRO A 3 12.18 -37.35 12.71
C PRO A 3 13.22 -36.64 13.61
N GLN A 4 14.49 -37.02 13.53
CA GLN A 4 15.57 -36.38 14.30
C GLN A 4 15.95 -34.97 13.80
N ARG A 5 15.57 -34.56 12.59
CA ARG A 5 15.79 -33.18 12.11
C ARG A 5 14.76 -32.17 12.61
N ILE A 6 13.61 -32.62 13.12
CA ILE A 6 12.54 -31.74 13.60
C ILE A 6 12.87 -31.17 14.99
N LEU A 7 13.62 -31.90 15.82
CA LEU A 7 13.99 -31.47 17.18
C LEU A 7 15.17 -30.49 17.23
N GLN A 8 16.03 -30.41 16.21
CA GLN A 8 17.10 -29.40 16.15
C GLN A 8 16.62 -28.02 15.68
N ALA A 9 15.45 -27.93 15.04
CA ALA A 9 14.85 -26.64 14.67
C ALA A 9 14.13 -25.96 15.86
N ALA A 10 13.70 -26.72 16.86
CA ALA A 10 12.96 -26.19 18.01
C ALA A 10 13.86 -25.55 19.09
N SER A 11 15.12 -25.96 19.20
CA SER A 11 16.05 -25.48 20.25
C SER A 11 16.80 -24.18 19.88
N LEU A 12 16.74 -23.72 18.63
CA LEU A 12 17.33 -22.45 18.19
C LEU A 12 16.38 -21.24 18.32
N VAL A 13 15.09 -21.45 18.59
CA VAL A 13 14.10 -20.37 18.71
C VAL A 13 14.02 -19.80 20.14
N VAL A 14 14.48 -20.54 21.15
CA VAL A 14 14.38 -20.10 22.56
C VAL A 14 15.56 -19.22 23.01
N ALA A 15 16.67 -19.19 22.25
CA ALA A 15 17.86 -18.38 22.58
C ALA A 15 17.87 -16.97 21.96
N ALA A 16 16.90 -16.62 21.10
CA ALA A 16 16.79 -15.29 20.48
C ALA A 16 15.89 -14.30 21.26
N ALA A 17 15.48 -14.65 22.49
CA ALA A 17 14.65 -13.80 23.36
C ALA A 17 15.47 -13.05 24.44
N VAL A 18 16.80 -13.21 24.46
CA VAL A 18 17.66 -12.61 25.50
C VAL A 18 18.49 -11.48 24.88
N GLY A 19 18.04 -10.24 25.11
CA GLY A 19 18.86 -9.05 24.90
C GLY A 19 18.35 -8.04 23.88
N ILE A 20 17.07 -7.66 23.90
CA ILE A 20 16.72 -6.29 23.47
C ILE A 20 17.17 -5.37 24.60
N ALA A 21 18.49 -5.18 24.71
CA ALA A 21 19.08 -4.15 25.54
C ALA A 21 18.41 -2.83 25.14
N GLY A 22 17.86 -2.11 26.12
CA GLY A 22 16.99 -0.96 25.93
C GLY A 22 17.53 0.01 24.89
N ALA A 23 17.07 -0.14 23.65
CA ALA A 23 17.25 0.87 22.64
C ALA A 23 16.56 2.10 23.23
N ASP A 24 17.35 3.14 23.56
CA ASP A 24 16.84 4.43 23.97
C ASP A 24 15.73 4.80 22.99
N THR A 25 14.49 4.75 23.44
CA THR A 25 13.33 5.03 22.60
C THR A 25 13.42 6.49 22.25
N ARG A 26 13.97 6.77 21.06
CA ARG A 26 14.06 8.11 20.51
C ARG A 26 12.64 8.64 20.36
N GLU A 27 12.46 9.91 20.69
CA GLU A 27 11.14 10.52 20.60
C GLU A 27 10.71 10.61 19.14
N ARG A 28 9.50 10.14 18.84
CA ARG A 28 8.96 10.13 17.48
C ARG A 28 8.33 11.47 17.13
N VAL A 29 8.72 12.03 15.99
CA VAL A 29 8.26 13.32 15.48
C VAL A 29 7.55 13.12 14.14
N ALA A 30 6.29 13.53 14.05
CA ALA A 30 5.57 13.56 12.78
C ALA A 30 5.92 14.83 12.00
N ILE A 31 6.20 14.69 10.71
CA ILE A 31 6.39 15.82 9.80
C ILE A 31 5.17 15.85 8.89
N ILE A 32 4.29 16.84 9.08
CA ILE A 32 3.06 17.02 8.32
C ILE A 32 3.30 18.09 7.27
N ASP A 33 3.19 17.74 5.99
CA ASP A 33 3.40 18.68 4.88
C ASP A 33 2.08 19.12 4.27
N LEU A 34 1.74 20.40 4.42
CA LEU A 34 0.56 21.03 3.84
C LEU A 34 0.94 22.04 2.73
N GLY A 35 2.17 21.96 2.20
CA GLY A 35 2.64 22.79 1.10
C GLY A 35 1.91 22.51 -0.23
N PRO A 36 1.87 23.48 -1.16
CA PRO A 36 1.31 23.27 -2.50
C PRO A 36 2.10 22.23 -3.31
N ASP A 37 3.37 22.05 -2.96
CA ASP A 37 4.32 21.06 -3.44
C ASP A 37 4.41 19.86 -2.50
N ALA A 38 3.37 19.55 -1.71
CA ALA A 38 3.39 18.40 -0.82
C ALA A 38 3.73 17.10 -1.59
N ALA A 39 3.44 16.97 -2.88
CA ALA A 39 3.90 15.81 -3.66
C ALA A 39 5.45 15.72 -3.79
N ASP A 40 6.20 16.81 -3.58
CA ASP A 40 7.66 16.81 -3.56
C ASP A 40 8.20 16.34 -2.19
N SER A 41 8.55 15.06 -2.15
CA SER A 41 9.20 14.42 -0.99
C SER A 41 10.53 15.07 -0.55
N LYS A 42 11.14 15.98 -1.31
CA LYS A 42 12.45 16.56 -0.99
C LYS A 42 12.45 17.38 0.29
N VAL A 43 11.43 18.22 0.52
CA VAL A 43 11.35 19.05 1.73
C VAL A 43 11.12 18.17 2.95
N ARG A 44 10.17 17.22 2.88
CA ARG A 44 9.94 16.22 3.93
C ARG A 44 11.21 15.44 4.27
N ARG A 45 11.93 14.90 3.28
CA ARG A 45 13.18 14.17 3.49
C ARG A 45 14.25 15.03 4.15
N THR A 46 14.33 16.31 3.79
CA THR A 46 15.27 17.27 4.41
C THR A 46 14.92 17.51 5.88
N LEU A 47 13.64 17.75 6.19
CA LEU A 47 13.17 17.91 7.57
C LEU A 47 13.37 16.63 8.39
N ALA A 48 13.08 15.46 7.82
CA ALA A 48 13.29 14.16 8.46
C ALA A 48 14.77 13.94 8.80
N SER A 49 15.68 14.24 7.87
CA SER A 49 17.12 14.17 8.11
C SER A 49 17.57 15.10 9.24
N LYS A 50 17.02 16.33 9.34
CA LYS A 50 17.31 17.26 10.43
C LYS A 50 16.78 16.76 11.78
N VAL A 51 15.56 16.20 11.83
CA VAL A 51 15.00 15.55 13.03
C VAL A 51 15.91 14.41 13.49
N THR A 52 16.32 13.52 12.58
CA THR A 52 17.24 12.41 12.91
C THR A 52 18.61 12.91 13.39
N SER A 53 19.14 13.96 12.78
CA SER A 53 20.43 14.56 13.17
C SER A 53 20.37 15.19 14.58
N ALA A 54 19.19 15.60 15.04
CA ALA A 54 18.96 16.08 16.40
C ALA A 54 18.78 14.96 17.44
N GLY A 55 18.92 13.69 17.06
CA GLY A 55 18.77 12.54 17.95
C GLY A 55 17.33 12.10 18.19
N LEU A 56 16.39 12.58 17.37
CA LEU A 56 14.97 12.22 17.41
C LEU A 56 14.66 11.20 16.30
N ASP A 57 13.48 10.59 16.33
CA ASP A 57 13.02 9.65 15.31
C ASP A 57 11.97 10.31 14.42
N ALA A 58 12.30 10.57 13.15
CA ALA A 58 11.33 11.08 12.20
C ALA A 58 10.39 9.92 11.84
N VAL A 59 9.08 10.12 11.95
CA VAL A 59 8.13 9.08 11.58
C VAL A 59 8.19 8.82 10.07
N HIS A 60 8.60 7.62 9.69
CA HIS A 60 8.71 7.15 8.30
C HIS A 60 8.27 5.68 8.17
N GLY A 61 8.05 5.21 6.94
CA GLY A 61 7.73 3.79 6.64
C GLY A 61 6.23 3.46 6.53
N ASP A 62 5.91 2.30 5.96
CA ASP A 62 4.55 1.75 5.73
C ASP A 62 3.55 2.71 5.05
N GLY A 63 4.03 3.71 4.30
CA GLY A 63 3.21 4.75 3.68
C GLY A 63 2.71 5.82 4.66
N LEU A 64 3.21 5.85 5.90
CA LEU A 64 2.85 6.86 6.89
C LEU A 64 3.37 8.25 6.51
N GLU A 65 4.54 8.33 5.90
CA GLU A 65 5.11 9.59 5.40
C GLU A 65 4.26 10.24 4.31
N ASP A 66 3.69 9.45 3.41
CA ASP A 66 2.76 9.91 2.37
C ASP A 66 1.44 10.34 3.02
N ALA A 67 0.92 9.55 3.96
CA ALA A 67 -0.28 9.91 4.69
C ALA A 67 -0.14 11.23 5.47
N LEU A 68 1.04 11.49 6.05
CA LEU A 68 1.35 12.75 6.73
C LEU A 68 1.47 13.95 5.76
N ALA A 69 1.59 13.71 4.45
CA ALA A 69 1.49 14.71 3.40
C ALA A 69 0.07 14.85 2.82
N GLY A 70 -0.90 14.10 3.37
CA GLY A 70 -2.25 14.01 2.81
C GLY A 70 -2.33 13.12 1.55
N GLU A 71 -1.26 12.43 1.20
CA GLU A 71 -1.21 11.51 0.08
C GLU A 71 -1.71 10.13 0.53
N ARG A 72 -2.63 9.53 -0.24
CA ARG A 72 -3.07 8.18 0.03
C ARG A 72 -1.96 7.22 -0.38
N GLY A 73 -1.60 6.30 0.52
CA GLY A 73 -0.64 5.24 0.21
C GLY A 73 -1.12 4.45 -1.01
N ASP A 74 -0.20 4.24 -1.95
CA ASP A 74 -0.49 3.63 -3.23
C ASP A 74 0.35 2.38 -3.45
N THR A 75 -0.07 1.30 -2.78
CA THR A 75 0.65 0.01 -2.76
C THR A 75 0.85 -0.59 -4.15
N ASP A 76 -0.09 -0.34 -5.05
CA ASP A 76 -0.01 -0.83 -6.44
C ASP A 76 0.99 -0.06 -7.27
N GLY A 77 1.34 1.18 -6.88
CA GLY A 77 2.35 1.96 -7.60
C GLY A 77 3.71 1.26 -7.54
N VAL A 78 4.05 0.71 -6.36
CA VAL A 78 5.28 -0.07 -6.17
C VAL A 78 5.24 -1.38 -6.96
N GLN A 79 4.09 -2.09 -6.95
CA GLN A 79 3.92 -3.34 -7.71
C GLN A 79 4.00 -3.09 -9.22
N LEU A 80 3.37 -2.02 -9.72
CA LEU A 80 3.43 -1.59 -11.11
C LEU A 80 4.87 -1.28 -11.53
N ALA A 81 5.60 -0.49 -10.74
CA ALA A 81 6.99 -0.15 -11.01
C ALA A 81 7.89 -1.40 -11.03
N ALA A 82 7.67 -2.33 -10.09
CA ALA A 82 8.40 -3.60 -10.05
C ALA A 82 8.13 -4.47 -11.28
N ALA A 83 6.87 -4.64 -11.68
CA ALA A 83 6.47 -5.41 -12.86
C ALA A 83 7.05 -4.79 -14.15
N LEU A 84 7.01 -3.45 -14.29
CA LEU A 84 7.64 -2.75 -15.40
C LEU A 84 9.17 -2.92 -15.43
N ALA A 85 9.84 -2.82 -14.28
CA ALA A 85 11.27 -3.04 -14.20
C ALA A 85 11.65 -4.49 -14.54
N GLN A 86 10.80 -5.46 -14.18
CA GLN A 86 10.96 -6.85 -14.59
C GLN A 86 10.77 -7.03 -16.10
N ALA A 87 9.71 -6.45 -16.68
CA ALA A 87 9.46 -6.47 -18.12
C ALA A 87 10.63 -5.87 -18.90
N GLN A 88 11.14 -4.71 -18.46
CA GLN A 88 12.30 -4.04 -19.06
C GLN A 88 13.56 -4.90 -19.00
N ARG A 89 13.88 -5.49 -17.84
CA ARG A 89 15.06 -6.36 -17.68
C ARG A 89 14.96 -7.60 -18.57
N ALA A 90 13.81 -8.27 -18.58
CA ALA A 90 13.57 -9.45 -19.41
C ALA A 90 13.65 -9.11 -20.90
N PHE A 91 13.06 -7.99 -21.33
CA PHE A 91 13.14 -7.52 -22.71
C PHE A 91 14.59 -7.22 -23.13
N GLY A 92 15.37 -6.55 -22.28
CA GLY A 92 16.80 -6.29 -22.51
C GLY A 92 17.66 -7.56 -22.56
N ALA A 93 17.25 -8.63 -21.87
CA ALA A 93 17.84 -9.95 -21.96
C ALA A 93 17.32 -10.79 -23.15
N LEU A 94 16.44 -10.22 -23.98
CA LEU A 94 15.78 -10.88 -25.10
C LEU A 94 14.90 -12.09 -24.70
N ASP A 95 14.48 -12.14 -23.44
CA ASP A 95 13.52 -13.13 -22.93
C ASP A 95 12.09 -12.60 -23.11
N CYS A 96 11.56 -12.75 -24.33
CA CYS A 96 10.23 -12.28 -24.68
C CYS A 96 9.12 -12.91 -23.84
N LYS A 97 9.29 -14.16 -23.38
CA LYS A 97 8.28 -14.83 -22.57
C LYS A 97 8.16 -14.16 -21.21
N ALA A 98 9.29 -13.98 -20.50
CA ALA A 98 9.28 -13.32 -19.21
C ALA A 98 8.87 -11.83 -19.32
N ALA A 99 9.29 -11.16 -20.40
CA ALA A 99 8.90 -9.78 -20.66
C ALA A 99 7.39 -9.61 -20.84
N VAL A 100 6.75 -10.46 -21.65
CA VAL A 100 5.30 -10.43 -21.87
C VAL A 100 4.53 -10.75 -20.60
N THR A 101 4.96 -11.74 -19.80
CA THR A 101 4.32 -12.05 -18.52
C THR A 101 4.32 -10.85 -17.58
N ALA A 102 5.49 -10.25 -17.34
CA ALA A 102 5.61 -9.09 -16.46
C ALA A 102 4.90 -7.85 -17.02
N ALA A 103 4.90 -7.66 -18.34
CA ALA A 103 4.17 -6.59 -18.99
C ALA A 103 2.65 -6.74 -18.87
N LYS A 104 2.11 -7.96 -19.02
CA LYS A 104 0.67 -8.23 -18.80
C LYS A 104 0.25 -7.97 -17.35
N GLU A 105 1.09 -8.34 -16.38
CA GLU A 105 0.87 -8.00 -14.97
C GLU A 105 0.85 -6.49 -14.75
N ALA A 106 1.83 -5.76 -15.30
CA ALA A 106 1.88 -4.30 -15.25
C ALA A 106 0.63 -3.65 -15.89
N ILE A 107 0.18 -4.16 -17.04
CA ILE A 107 -1.04 -3.69 -17.72
C ILE A 107 -2.26 -3.88 -16.82
N GLY A 108 -2.40 -5.03 -16.18
CA GLY A 108 -3.51 -5.32 -15.27
C GLY A 108 -3.53 -4.37 -14.06
N ILE A 109 -2.38 -4.20 -13.41
CA ILE A 109 -2.25 -3.26 -12.28
C ILE A 109 -2.57 -1.83 -12.73
N ALA A 110 -2.04 -1.39 -13.89
CA ALA A 110 -2.34 -0.09 -14.45
C ALA A 110 -3.83 0.08 -14.80
N ALA A 111 -4.49 -0.94 -15.33
CA ALA A 111 -5.93 -0.90 -15.61
C ALA A 111 -6.76 -0.71 -14.32
N ALA A 112 -6.43 -1.43 -13.24
CA ALA A 112 -7.08 -1.26 -11.93
C ALA A 112 -6.90 0.16 -11.37
N ARG A 113 -5.68 0.71 -11.49
CA ARG A 113 -5.37 2.09 -11.08
C ARG A 113 -6.17 3.11 -11.88
N GLN A 114 -6.20 2.97 -13.21
CA GLN A 114 -7.00 3.81 -14.10
C GLN A 114 -8.48 3.75 -13.75
N ALA A 115 -9.01 2.56 -13.47
CA ALA A 115 -10.40 2.37 -13.06
C ALA A 115 -10.73 3.14 -11.76
N SER A 116 -9.75 3.29 -10.86
CA SER A 116 -9.87 4.12 -9.64
C SER A 116 -9.61 5.62 -9.86
N GLY A 117 -9.43 6.07 -11.11
CA GLY A 117 -9.18 7.47 -11.47
C GLY A 117 -7.74 7.93 -11.26
N LEU A 118 -6.79 7.01 -11.05
CA LEU A 118 -5.37 7.34 -10.93
C LEU A 118 -4.72 7.46 -12.32
N ALA A 119 -3.79 8.41 -12.46
CA ALA A 119 -2.98 8.53 -13.66
C ALA A 119 -2.04 7.33 -13.80
N VAL A 120 -1.90 6.83 -15.03
CA VAL A 120 -1.08 5.65 -15.38
C VAL A 120 -0.22 5.90 -16.63
N PRO A 121 0.71 6.87 -16.60
CA PRO A 121 1.56 7.19 -17.76
C PRO A 121 2.44 6.01 -18.22
N GLU A 122 2.60 4.98 -17.41
CA GLU A 122 3.40 3.80 -17.73
C GLU A 122 2.65 2.75 -18.55
N LEU A 123 1.32 2.85 -18.67
CA LEU A 123 0.50 1.88 -19.37
C LEU A 123 0.93 1.66 -20.85
N PRO A 124 1.17 2.71 -21.67
CA PRO A 124 1.66 2.54 -23.03
C PRO A 124 3.00 1.79 -23.11
N ARG A 125 3.91 2.05 -22.16
CA ARG A 125 5.21 1.37 -22.11
C ARG A 125 5.06 -0.13 -21.81
N ALA A 126 4.17 -0.50 -20.89
CA ALA A 126 3.88 -1.91 -20.63
C ALA A 126 3.34 -2.60 -21.88
N ALA A 127 2.37 -1.97 -22.57
CA ALA A 127 1.81 -2.49 -23.81
C ALA A 127 2.85 -2.59 -24.94
N ALA A 128 3.79 -1.65 -25.02
CA ALA A 128 4.87 -1.66 -26.01
C ALA A 128 5.73 -2.94 -25.92
N TYR A 129 6.07 -3.41 -24.71
CA TYR A 129 6.81 -4.66 -24.55
C TYR A 129 6.07 -5.88 -25.13
N VAL A 130 4.74 -5.90 -25.02
CA VAL A 130 3.93 -6.99 -25.59
C VAL A 130 3.96 -6.95 -27.12
N VAL A 131 3.80 -5.77 -27.72
CA VAL A 131 3.87 -5.57 -29.18
C VAL A 131 5.23 -5.98 -29.74
N LEU A 132 6.31 -5.48 -29.14
CA LEU A 132 7.67 -5.70 -29.63
C LEU A 132 8.09 -7.18 -29.50
N CYS A 133 7.68 -7.85 -28.42
CA CYS A 133 7.93 -9.29 -28.27
C CYS A 133 7.17 -10.13 -29.30
N ALA A 134 5.90 -9.78 -29.58
CA ALA A 134 5.10 -10.48 -30.57
C ALA A 134 5.62 -10.28 -32.00
N ASP A 135 5.98 -9.04 -32.38
CA ASP A 135 6.63 -8.75 -33.68
C ASP A 135 7.94 -9.53 -33.84
N ARG A 136 8.78 -9.56 -32.79
CA ARG A 136 10.04 -10.31 -32.79
C ARG A 136 9.83 -11.83 -32.96
N ALA A 137 8.77 -12.38 -32.38
CA ALA A 137 8.43 -13.79 -32.49
C ALA A 137 7.84 -14.16 -33.87
N GLY A 138 7.48 -13.17 -34.70
CA GLY A 138 6.75 -13.38 -35.94
C GLY A 138 5.29 -13.80 -35.73
N ASP A 139 4.75 -13.62 -34.53
CA ASP A 139 3.36 -13.92 -34.20
C ASP A 139 2.48 -12.73 -34.61
N VAL A 140 2.01 -12.76 -35.86
CA VAL A 140 1.24 -11.67 -36.48
C VAL A 140 -0.07 -11.42 -35.72
N ASP A 141 -0.76 -12.48 -35.29
CA ASP A 141 -2.04 -12.37 -34.62
C ASP A 141 -1.87 -11.75 -33.23
N ALA A 142 -0.90 -12.22 -32.45
CA ALA A 142 -0.60 -11.64 -31.14
C ALA A 142 -0.10 -10.18 -31.27
N ALA A 143 0.72 -9.88 -32.27
CA ALA A 143 1.24 -8.53 -32.48
C ALA A 143 0.13 -7.55 -32.87
N MET A 144 -0.83 -7.99 -33.67
CA MET A 144 -1.99 -7.19 -34.06
C MET A 144 -2.91 -6.88 -32.88
N VAL A 145 -3.20 -7.88 -32.03
CA VAL A 145 -3.96 -7.67 -30.78
C VAL A 145 -3.21 -6.72 -29.84
N ALA A 146 -1.92 -6.95 -29.62
CA ALA A 146 -1.10 -6.11 -28.77
C ALA A 146 -1.01 -4.66 -29.28
N ALA A 147 -0.94 -4.46 -30.60
CA ALA A 147 -0.90 -3.13 -31.20
C ALA A 147 -2.19 -2.34 -30.94
N SER A 148 -3.35 -3.02 -30.97
CA SER A 148 -4.64 -2.41 -30.59
C SER A 148 -4.64 -1.98 -29.11
N VAL A 149 -4.20 -2.86 -28.21
CA VAL A 149 -4.07 -2.57 -26.77
C VAL A 149 -3.14 -1.38 -26.52
N TYR A 150 -2.00 -1.32 -27.21
CA TYR A 150 -1.06 -0.21 -27.14
C TYR A 150 -1.69 1.11 -27.58
N ARG A 151 -2.42 1.14 -28.70
CA ARG A 151 -3.11 2.36 -29.16
C ARG A 151 -4.19 2.81 -28.18
N ALA A 152 -4.98 1.88 -27.64
CA ALA A 152 -5.97 2.20 -26.62
C ALA A 152 -5.31 2.81 -25.36
N ALA A 153 -4.20 2.22 -24.89
CA ALA A 153 -3.42 2.74 -23.77
C ALA A 153 -2.80 4.13 -24.04
N ALA A 154 -2.26 4.35 -25.24
CA ALA A 154 -1.71 5.64 -25.65
C ALA A 154 -2.80 6.72 -25.71
N ALA A 155 -3.98 6.38 -26.23
CA ALA A 155 -5.12 7.29 -26.32
C ALA A 155 -5.64 7.71 -24.93
N THR A 156 -5.69 6.80 -23.96
CA THR A 156 -6.18 7.11 -22.60
C THR A 156 -5.22 7.97 -21.80
N THR A 157 -3.92 7.88 -22.05
CA THR A 157 -2.89 8.65 -21.34
C THR A 157 -2.54 9.98 -22.00
N GLY A 158 -2.96 10.19 -23.25
CA GLY A 158 -2.54 11.34 -24.06
C GLY A 158 -1.06 11.32 -24.43
N ILE A 159 -0.34 10.23 -24.13
CA ILE A 159 1.07 10.08 -24.44
C ILE A 159 1.19 9.63 -25.89
N THR A 160 1.59 10.56 -26.74
CA THR A 160 1.96 10.30 -28.14
C THR A 160 3.43 9.85 -28.18
N GLY A 161 3.71 8.69 -27.59
CA GLY A 161 5.06 8.26 -27.20
C GLY A 161 5.71 7.22 -28.11
N SER A 162 7.02 7.35 -28.28
CA SER A 162 7.95 6.58 -29.12
C SER A 162 8.25 5.14 -28.68
N ASP A 163 7.48 4.57 -27.75
CA ASP A 163 7.82 3.27 -27.16
C ASP A 163 7.74 2.12 -28.19
N VAL A 164 6.92 2.27 -29.23
CA VAL A 164 6.89 1.37 -30.39
C VAL A 164 7.27 2.16 -31.65
N PRO A 165 8.29 1.70 -32.41
CA PRO A 165 8.64 2.32 -33.69
C PRO A 165 7.45 2.37 -34.68
N ALA A 166 7.30 3.48 -35.39
CA ALA A 166 6.16 3.69 -36.30
C ALA A 166 6.10 2.67 -37.45
N ASP A 167 7.25 2.17 -37.89
CA ASP A 167 7.37 1.12 -38.90
C ASP A 167 6.83 -0.22 -38.39
N VAL A 168 7.02 -0.55 -37.10
CA VAL A 168 6.40 -1.72 -36.47
C VAL A 168 4.89 -1.56 -36.42
N LEU A 169 4.37 -0.42 -35.93
CA LEU A 169 2.92 -0.19 -35.88
C LEU A 169 2.25 -0.18 -37.26
N LYS A 170 2.98 0.25 -38.30
CA LYS A 170 2.48 0.23 -39.69
C LYS A 170 2.25 -1.17 -40.23
N LYS A 171 2.97 -2.20 -39.72
CA LYS A 171 2.72 -3.61 -40.09
C LYS A 171 1.38 -4.12 -39.56
N TYR A 172 0.85 -3.50 -38.51
CA TYR A 172 -0.33 -3.96 -37.78
C TYR A 172 -1.41 -2.87 -37.75
N PRO A 173 -2.06 -2.55 -38.88
CA PRO A 173 -3.06 -1.48 -38.95
C PRO A 173 -4.20 -1.69 -37.95
N GLU A 174 -4.91 -0.62 -37.60
CA GLU A 174 -6.14 -0.74 -36.81
C GLU A 174 -7.14 -1.59 -37.60
N LEU A 175 -7.49 -2.75 -37.06
CA LEU A 175 -8.65 -3.48 -37.51
C LEU A 175 -9.87 -2.85 -36.84
N ASP A 176 -10.94 -2.70 -37.61
CA ASP A 176 -12.27 -2.56 -37.01
C ASP A 176 -12.59 -3.87 -36.28
N SER A 177 -12.35 -3.88 -34.97
CA SER A 177 -12.35 -5.08 -34.12
C SER A 177 -13.72 -5.75 -33.99
N VAL A 178 -14.76 -5.19 -34.62
CA VAL A 178 -16.13 -5.70 -34.56
C VAL A 178 -16.46 -6.63 -35.73
N ILE A 179 -15.71 -6.57 -36.84
CA ILE A 179 -16.01 -7.38 -38.02
C ILE A 179 -15.48 -8.81 -37.82
N ASP A 180 -16.36 -9.80 -38.00
CA ASP A 180 -16.07 -11.25 -37.96
C ASP A 180 -15.60 -11.87 -36.64
N ARG A 181 -15.82 -11.20 -35.49
CA ARG A 181 -15.59 -11.83 -34.18
C ARG A 181 -16.86 -12.44 -33.60
N ASP A 182 -16.74 -13.68 -33.12
CA ASP A 182 -17.75 -14.30 -32.29
C ASP A 182 -18.03 -13.42 -31.07
N LEU A 183 -19.31 -13.17 -30.77
CA LEU A 183 -19.73 -12.41 -29.61
C LEU A 183 -20.03 -13.35 -28.44
N VAL A 184 -19.47 -13.05 -27.27
CA VAL A 184 -19.58 -13.84 -26.04
C VAL A 184 -20.30 -13.02 -24.98
N PRO A 185 -21.48 -13.43 -24.51
CA PRO A 185 -22.14 -12.80 -23.37
C PRO A 185 -21.38 -13.14 -22.08
N LEU A 186 -21.16 -12.14 -21.24
CA LEU A 186 -20.39 -12.23 -20.01
C LEU A 186 -21.04 -11.44 -18.87
N ASP A 187 -21.20 -12.09 -17.73
CA ASP A 187 -21.59 -11.50 -16.46
C ASP A 187 -20.36 -11.19 -15.62
N ILE A 188 -20.12 -9.90 -15.35
CA ILE A 188 -19.01 -9.42 -14.52
C ILE A 188 -19.52 -9.10 -13.12
N THR A 189 -18.97 -9.80 -12.13
CA THR A 189 -19.27 -9.60 -10.70
C THR A 189 -18.01 -9.24 -9.92
N THR A 190 -18.16 -8.62 -8.75
CA THR A 190 -17.06 -8.31 -7.84
C THR A 190 -17.59 -8.24 -6.39
N ASP A 191 -16.68 -8.34 -5.41
CA ASP A 191 -16.97 -8.21 -3.99
C ASP A 191 -17.22 -6.75 -3.54
N ALA A 192 -16.87 -5.76 -4.38
CA ALA A 192 -17.21 -4.35 -4.16
C ALA A 192 -18.47 -3.98 -4.97
N PRO A 193 -19.67 -3.92 -4.34
CA PRO A 193 -20.88 -3.51 -5.06
C PRO A 193 -20.70 -2.10 -5.64
N THR A 194 -21.32 -1.83 -6.78
CA THR A 194 -21.24 -0.54 -7.51
C THR A 194 -19.84 -0.16 -8.01
N ALA A 195 -18.89 -1.10 -8.08
CA ALA A 195 -17.59 -0.82 -8.66
C ALA A 195 -17.71 -0.45 -10.15
N ASP A 196 -17.00 0.60 -10.57
CA ASP A 196 -16.86 0.94 -11.98
C ASP A 196 -16.14 -0.20 -12.70
N VAL A 197 -16.72 -0.67 -13.81
CA VAL A 197 -16.16 -1.73 -14.65
C VAL A 197 -15.53 -1.09 -15.88
N TRP A 198 -14.27 -1.43 -16.10
CA TRP A 198 -13.46 -1.01 -17.23
C TRP A 198 -13.02 -2.23 -18.02
N ILE A 199 -13.14 -2.17 -19.35
CA ILE A 199 -12.68 -3.22 -20.26
C ILE A 199 -11.80 -2.56 -21.29
N ASP A 200 -10.59 -3.09 -21.46
CA ASP A 200 -9.57 -2.58 -22.39
C ASP A 200 -9.39 -1.05 -22.28
N PHE A 201 -9.25 -0.61 -21.02
CA PHE A 201 -9.01 0.79 -20.63
C PHE A 201 -10.15 1.76 -20.92
N LYS A 202 -11.36 1.26 -21.19
CA LYS A 202 -12.58 2.07 -21.36
C LYS A 202 -13.60 1.73 -20.29
N LYS A 203 -14.22 2.74 -19.66
CA LYS A 203 -15.33 2.54 -18.73
C LYS A 203 -16.56 2.04 -19.49
N VAL A 204 -17.14 0.93 -19.04
CA VAL A 204 -18.29 0.28 -19.72
C VAL A 204 -19.55 0.26 -18.86
N GLY A 205 -19.42 0.30 -17.54
CA GLY A 205 -20.57 0.30 -16.64
C GLY A 205 -20.17 0.19 -15.17
N THR A 206 -21.09 -0.34 -14.36
CA THR A 206 -20.90 -0.59 -12.93
C THR A 206 -21.32 -2.01 -12.59
N ALA A 207 -20.62 -2.69 -11.67
CA ALA A 207 -20.91 -4.06 -11.30
C ALA A 207 -22.15 -4.18 -10.38
N PRO A 208 -22.96 -5.26 -10.51
CA PRO A 208 -22.84 -6.33 -11.50
C PRO A 208 -23.20 -5.86 -12.93
N LEU A 209 -22.47 -6.34 -13.93
CA LEU A 209 -22.61 -5.91 -15.33
C LEU A 209 -22.78 -7.11 -16.27
N HIS A 210 -23.88 -7.13 -17.03
CA HIS A 210 -24.05 -8.04 -18.18
C HIS A 210 -23.59 -7.33 -19.45
N ILE A 211 -22.67 -7.92 -20.19
CA ILE A 211 -22.12 -7.34 -21.42
C ILE A 211 -21.79 -8.42 -22.45
N THR A 212 -21.79 -8.04 -23.72
CA THR A 212 -21.31 -8.90 -24.79
C THR A 212 -19.95 -8.41 -25.28
N LEU A 213 -18.94 -9.27 -25.24
CA LEU A 213 -17.58 -8.97 -25.69
C LEU A 213 -17.24 -9.77 -26.95
N PRO A 214 -16.41 -9.25 -27.85
CA PRO A 214 -15.78 -10.08 -28.87
C PRO A 214 -15.01 -11.23 -28.24
N ALA A 215 -14.91 -12.37 -28.89
CA ALA A 215 -14.01 -13.43 -28.47
C ALA A 215 -12.56 -12.93 -28.56
N GLY A 216 -11.73 -13.30 -27.58
CA GLY A 216 -10.33 -12.89 -27.52
C GLY A 216 -9.89 -12.43 -26.13
N ASP A 217 -8.61 -12.07 -26.02
CA ASP A 217 -8.01 -11.58 -24.79
C ASP A 217 -8.53 -10.18 -24.44
N HIS A 218 -8.98 -10.02 -23.20
CA HIS A 218 -9.44 -8.76 -22.62
C HIS A 218 -8.79 -8.51 -21.27
N VAL A 219 -8.65 -7.23 -20.93
CA VAL A 219 -8.29 -6.78 -19.58
C VAL A 219 -9.51 -6.15 -18.94
N ILE A 220 -10.01 -6.77 -17.87
CA ILE A 220 -11.16 -6.30 -17.09
C ILE A 220 -10.65 -5.74 -15.78
N ALA A 221 -10.90 -4.47 -15.52
CA ALA A 221 -10.57 -3.81 -14.27
C ALA A 221 -11.85 -3.34 -13.57
N VAL A 222 -11.84 -3.41 -12.24
CA VAL A 222 -12.95 -2.93 -11.40
C VAL A 222 -12.43 -2.04 -10.28
N ALA A 223 -13.15 -0.97 -9.96
CA ALA A 223 -12.79 -0.08 -8.84
C ALA A 223 -13.99 0.56 -8.15
N ALA A 224 -13.95 0.61 -6.82
CA ALA A 224 -14.86 1.35 -5.96
C ALA A 224 -14.03 2.15 -4.93
N GLY A 225 -13.69 3.40 -5.27
CA GLY A 225 -12.79 4.22 -4.45
C GLY A 225 -11.38 3.63 -4.39
N THR A 226 -10.91 3.28 -3.19
CA THR A 226 -9.59 2.66 -2.97
C THR A 226 -9.59 1.15 -3.17
N ARG A 227 -10.77 0.51 -3.19
CA ARG A 227 -10.90 -0.90 -3.54
C ARG A 227 -10.80 -1.05 -5.03
N ARG A 228 -9.85 -1.85 -5.50
CA ARG A 228 -9.67 -2.10 -6.93
C ARG A 228 -9.07 -3.48 -7.17
N GLY A 229 -9.30 -3.98 -8.37
CA GLY A 229 -8.86 -5.28 -8.82
C GLY A 229 -8.90 -5.38 -10.33
N TRP A 230 -8.27 -6.41 -10.87
CA TRP A 230 -8.28 -6.69 -12.29
C TRP A 230 -8.25 -8.19 -12.55
N GLY A 231 -8.65 -8.57 -13.75
CA GLY A 231 -8.44 -9.88 -14.32
C GLY A 231 -8.17 -9.75 -15.80
N ALA A 232 -7.33 -10.62 -16.35
CA ALA A 232 -7.13 -10.74 -17.79
C ALA A 232 -7.45 -12.16 -18.21
N GLY A 233 -8.02 -12.32 -19.40
CA GLY A 233 -8.37 -13.63 -19.92
C GLY A 233 -9.04 -13.55 -21.28
N THR A 234 -9.26 -14.73 -21.85
CA THR A 234 -9.93 -14.86 -23.15
C THR A 234 -11.43 -15.02 -22.93
N ALA A 235 -12.25 -14.15 -23.52
CA ALA A 235 -13.70 -14.34 -23.56
C ALA A 235 -14.04 -15.56 -24.43
N VAL A 236 -14.61 -16.60 -23.80
CA VAL A 236 -14.98 -17.86 -24.46
C VAL A 236 -16.44 -18.22 -24.15
N LYS A 237 -17.14 -18.83 -25.12
CA LYS A 237 -18.58 -19.16 -25.02
C LYS A 237 -18.95 -20.03 -23.81
N THR A 238 -18.00 -20.79 -23.26
CA THR A 238 -18.18 -21.65 -22.09
C THR A 238 -18.09 -20.92 -20.76
N GLN A 239 -17.60 -19.68 -20.75
CA GLN A 239 -17.42 -18.88 -19.54
C GLN A 239 -18.35 -17.68 -19.57
N LEU A 240 -19.52 -17.86 -18.95
CA LEU A 240 -20.56 -16.83 -18.89
C LEU A 240 -20.37 -15.88 -17.72
N GLN A 241 -19.51 -16.19 -16.75
CA GLN A 241 -19.31 -15.38 -15.55
C GLN A 241 -17.83 -15.17 -15.23
N VAL A 242 -17.47 -13.95 -14.85
CA VAL A 242 -16.15 -13.56 -14.33
C VAL A 242 -16.34 -12.81 -13.01
N SER A 243 -15.67 -13.28 -11.96
CA SER A 243 -15.61 -12.60 -10.66
C SER A 243 -14.24 -11.96 -10.48
N ILE A 244 -14.20 -10.62 -10.34
CA ILE A 244 -12.96 -9.89 -10.10
C ILE A 244 -12.85 -9.53 -8.61
N PRO A 245 -11.89 -10.11 -7.87
CA PRO A 245 -11.68 -9.75 -6.48
C PRO A 245 -11.09 -8.34 -6.39
N THR A 246 -11.64 -7.51 -5.51
CA THR A 246 -11.05 -6.23 -5.13
C THR A 246 -10.25 -6.37 -3.85
N GLN A 247 -9.15 -5.64 -3.79
CA GLN A 247 -8.42 -5.44 -2.55
C GLN A 247 -8.52 -3.97 -2.20
N ASP A 248 -8.68 -3.68 -0.90
CA ASP A 248 -8.54 -2.31 -0.45
C ASP A 248 -7.07 -1.93 -0.54
N ARG A 249 -6.76 -1.08 -1.51
CA ARG A 249 -5.40 -0.58 -1.73
C ARG A 249 -5.16 0.71 -0.96
N ALA A 250 -6.13 1.14 -0.14
CA ALA A 250 -5.88 2.08 0.93
C ALA A 250 -4.78 1.51 1.85
N GLY A 251 -3.66 2.21 1.96
CA GLY A 251 -2.69 1.90 3.01
C GLY A 251 -3.33 1.97 4.39
N THR A 252 -2.70 1.36 5.40
CA THR A 252 -3.13 1.39 6.81
C THR A 252 -3.41 2.81 7.33
N TRP A 253 -2.87 3.82 6.66
CA TRP A 253 -2.93 5.23 7.01
C TRP A 253 -3.90 6.07 6.15
N ASP A 254 -4.79 5.46 5.37
CA ASP A 254 -5.72 6.20 4.49
C ASP A 254 -6.64 7.17 5.23
N GLU A 255 -7.12 6.82 6.44
CA GLU A 255 -7.90 7.76 7.26
C GLU A 255 -7.07 9.00 7.65
N VAL A 256 -5.77 8.82 7.93
CA VAL A 256 -4.84 9.91 8.24
C VAL A 256 -4.62 10.77 7.01
N ALA A 257 -4.35 10.15 5.85
CA ALA A 257 -4.19 10.84 4.58
C ALA A 257 -5.42 11.69 4.21
N LYS A 258 -6.62 11.10 4.26
CA LYS A 258 -7.90 11.80 4.00
C LYS A 258 -8.10 12.98 4.95
N ARG A 259 -7.79 12.79 6.24
CA ARG A 259 -7.91 13.86 7.24
C ARG A 259 -6.94 15.01 6.93
N ILE A 260 -5.67 14.71 6.66
CA ILE A 260 -4.66 15.72 6.37
C ILE A 260 -4.97 16.45 5.06
N ALA A 261 -5.36 15.72 4.01
CA ALA A 261 -5.79 16.30 2.74
C ALA A 261 -6.99 17.27 2.92
N SER A 262 -7.92 16.96 3.83
CA SER A 262 -9.08 17.83 4.08
C SER A 262 -8.72 19.21 4.63
N TRP A 263 -7.53 19.38 5.22
CA TRP A 263 -7.09 20.67 5.75
C TRP A 263 -6.79 21.68 4.64
N SER A 264 -6.52 21.24 3.40
CA SER A 264 -6.35 22.12 2.23
C SER A 264 -5.36 23.27 2.45
N GLY A 265 -4.22 23.01 3.11
CA GLY A 265 -3.21 24.02 3.45
C GLY A 265 -3.51 24.87 4.71
N ASN A 266 -4.71 24.74 5.28
CA ASN A 266 -5.12 25.45 6.48
C ASN A 266 -4.52 24.82 7.74
N ARG A 267 -4.42 25.62 8.80
CA ARG A 267 -4.02 25.13 10.12
C ARG A 267 -5.14 24.21 10.66
N PRO A 268 -4.83 22.97 11.06
CA PRO A 268 -5.81 22.09 11.68
C PRO A 268 -6.24 22.62 13.05
N SER A 269 -7.46 22.28 13.47
CA SER A 269 -7.86 22.50 14.86
C SER A 269 -7.04 21.63 15.82
N PRO A 270 -6.86 22.01 17.10
CA PRO A 270 -6.19 21.17 18.09
C PRO A 270 -6.78 19.76 18.19
N THR A 271 -8.09 19.62 18.05
CA THR A 271 -8.79 18.33 18.06
C THR A 271 -8.38 17.44 16.88
N GLU A 272 -8.33 17.99 15.67
CA GLU A 272 -7.94 17.23 14.46
C GLU A 272 -6.48 16.82 14.51
N LEU A 273 -5.59 17.75 14.89
CA LEU A 273 -4.18 17.45 15.05
C LEU A 273 -3.95 16.41 16.16
N GLY A 274 -4.68 16.52 17.27
CA GLY A 274 -4.60 15.57 18.38
C GLY A 274 -5.00 14.16 17.96
N TRP A 275 -6.01 14.04 17.11
CA TRP A 275 -6.43 12.76 16.52
C TRP A 275 -5.31 12.16 15.63
N VAL A 276 -4.72 12.95 14.72
CA VAL A 276 -3.61 12.50 13.86
C VAL A 276 -2.43 12.04 14.71
N MET A 277 -2.02 12.86 15.68
CA MET A 277 -0.90 12.54 16.57
C MET A 277 -1.18 11.27 17.39
N ALA A 278 -2.44 11.03 17.82
CA ALA A 278 -2.81 9.83 18.56
C ALA A 278 -2.74 8.58 17.67
N LYS A 279 -3.24 8.65 16.44
CA LYS A 279 -3.16 7.53 15.48
C LYS A 279 -1.73 7.18 15.11
N THR A 280 -0.88 8.18 14.93
CA THR A 280 0.54 8.00 14.56
C THR A 280 1.46 7.73 15.77
N ARG A 281 0.90 7.81 17.00
CA ARG A 281 1.61 7.63 18.27
C ARG A 281 2.81 8.57 18.42
N VAL A 282 2.62 9.85 18.09
CA VAL A 282 3.62 10.90 18.30
C VAL A 282 3.17 11.89 19.39
N ARG A 283 4.14 12.53 20.05
CA ARG A 283 3.90 13.66 20.96
C ARG A 283 4.27 15.00 20.37
N VAL A 284 5.04 15.01 19.28
CA VAL A 284 5.46 16.22 18.57
C VAL A 284 5.12 16.11 17.09
N ALA A 285 4.61 17.20 16.53
CA ALA A 285 4.41 17.36 15.10
C ALA A 285 5.06 18.66 14.62
N VAL A 286 5.75 18.59 13.47
CA VAL A 286 6.23 19.74 12.71
C VAL A 286 5.32 19.86 11.49
N ILE A 287 4.58 20.96 11.39
CA ILE A 287 3.63 21.21 10.32
C ILE A 287 4.22 22.25 9.36
N ARG A 288 4.41 21.88 8.10
CA ARG A 288 4.77 22.82 7.03
C ARG A 288 3.52 23.40 6.40
N ARG A 289 3.49 24.72 6.21
CA ARG A 289 2.45 25.48 5.49
C ARG A 289 3.13 26.46 4.55
N GLY A 290 3.19 26.12 3.26
CA GLY A 290 3.98 26.86 2.28
C GLY A 290 5.45 26.92 2.69
N ASP A 291 5.97 28.13 2.87
CA ASP A 291 7.37 28.38 3.26
C ASP A 291 7.56 28.59 4.78
N THR A 292 6.58 28.16 5.58
CA THR A 292 6.65 28.29 7.05
C THR A 292 6.46 26.95 7.75
N LEU A 293 7.02 26.85 8.94
CA LEU A 293 6.96 25.71 9.85
C LEU A 293 6.31 26.14 11.16
N GLU A 294 5.42 25.30 11.66
CA GLU A 294 4.82 25.43 12.98
C GLU A 294 5.08 24.14 13.76
N VAL A 295 5.52 24.27 15.02
CA VAL A 295 5.79 23.11 15.88
C VAL A 295 4.65 22.97 16.86
N PHE A 296 4.16 21.75 17.06
CA PHE A 296 3.11 21.42 18.01
C PHE A 296 3.54 20.27 18.92
N GLY A 297 3.13 20.33 20.17
CA GLY A 297 3.43 19.30 21.17
C GLY A 297 2.27 19.04 22.11
N ARG A 298 2.29 17.87 22.76
CA ARG A 298 1.40 17.52 23.87
C ARG A 298 2.15 16.66 24.88
N LEU A 299 1.84 16.81 26.18
CA LEU A 299 2.50 16.05 27.23
C LEU A 299 2.04 14.58 27.24
N GLY A 300 0.75 14.35 27.02
CA GLY A 300 0.12 13.04 26.99
C GLY A 300 -0.98 12.92 25.94
N LEU A 301 -1.49 11.70 25.72
CA LEU A 301 -2.53 11.43 24.73
C LEU A 301 -3.87 12.13 25.03
N ALA A 302 -4.14 12.44 26.30
CA ALA A 302 -5.38 13.08 26.75
C ALA A 302 -5.34 14.62 26.62
N GLU A 303 -4.17 15.22 26.44
CA GLU A 303 -4.03 16.67 26.31
C GLU A 303 -4.14 17.11 24.84
N PRO A 304 -4.85 18.22 24.56
CA PRO A 304 -4.87 18.78 23.22
C PRO A 304 -3.46 19.28 22.84
N PRO A 305 -3.04 19.09 21.57
CA PRO A 305 -1.78 19.66 21.11
C PRO A 305 -1.83 21.18 21.14
N HIS A 306 -0.76 21.79 21.62
CA HIS A 306 -0.56 23.23 21.62
C HIS A 306 0.67 23.58 20.79
N LYS A 307 0.67 24.80 20.25
CA LYS A 307 1.81 25.32 19.50
C LYS A 307 3.00 25.50 20.44
N LEU A 308 4.17 25.05 20.01
CA LEU A 308 5.45 25.26 20.68
C LEU A 308 6.14 26.47 20.03
N GLY A 309 6.26 27.56 20.78
CA GLY A 309 6.75 28.84 20.30
C GLY A 309 5.65 29.73 19.71
N ASP A 310 5.96 31.02 19.60
CA ASP A 310 4.95 32.05 19.34
C ASP A 310 4.72 32.28 17.83
N ASP A 311 5.80 32.29 17.03
CA ASP A 311 5.75 32.68 15.62
C ASP A 311 5.80 31.50 14.63
N ALA A 312 5.43 31.74 13.38
CA ALA A 312 5.68 30.80 12.29
C ALA A 312 7.15 30.92 11.87
N ILE A 313 7.83 29.80 11.67
CA ILE A 313 9.27 29.76 11.42
C ILE A 313 9.49 29.61 9.91
N PRO A 314 10.25 30.48 9.24
CA PRO A 314 10.57 30.27 7.82
C PRO A 314 11.19 28.90 7.56
N LEU A 315 10.90 28.26 6.43
CA LEU A 315 11.46 26.95 6.07
C LEU A 315 13.00 26.98 6.00
N THR A 316 13.57 28.15 5.65
CA THR A 316 15.02 28.41 5.68
C THR A 316 15.62 28.35 7.08
N GLU A 317 14.81 28.52 8.13
CA GLU A 317 15.16 28.40 9.55
C GLU A 317 14.73 27.03 10.14
N ALA A 318 14.66 25.98 9.34
CA ALA A 318 14.24 24.64 9.81
C ALA A 318 15.01 24.17 11.07
N ASP A 319 16.29 24.50 11.19
CA ASP A 319 17.10 24.15 12.38
C ASP A 319 16.56 24.77 13.67
N ARG A 320 15.97 25.97 13.60
CA ARG A 320 15.31 26.63 14.74
C ARG A 320 14.04 25.88 15.16
N ALA A 321 13.25 25.39 14.20
CA ALA A 321 12.08 24.57 14.50
C ALA A 321 12.49 23.26 15.20
N ILE A 322 13.55 22.60 14.72
CA ILE A 322 14.06 21.36 15.34
C ILE A 322 14.66 21.62 16.73
N ALA A 323 15.31 22.77 16.95
CA ALA A 323 15.79 23.16 18.28
C ALA A 323 14.63 23.27 19.29
N ILE A 324 13.51 23.91 18.91
CA ILE A 324 12.31 24.01 19.75
C ILE A 324 11.76 22.62 20.10
N VAL A 325 11.75 21.69 19.14
CA VAL A 325 11.36 20.29 19.40
C VAL A 325 12.28 19.65 20.42
N ASN A 326 13.61 19.70 20.20
CA ASN A 326 14.60 19.06 21.06
C ASN A 326 14.55 19.63 22.49
N ASP A 327 14.46 20.96 22.64
CA ASP A 327 14.34 21.62 23.94
C ASP A 327 13.09 21.18 24.69
N ARG A 328 11.96 21.05 23.98
CA ARG A 328 10.71 20.58 24.58
C ARG A 328 10.79 19.11 25.00
N VAL A 329 11.35 18.25 24.16
CA VAL A 329 11.54 16.82 24.45
C VAL A 329 12.47 16.63 25.65
N ARG A 330 13.56 17.41 25.74
CA ARG A 330 14.44 17.43 26.92
C ARG A 330 13.71 17.89 28.16
N ALA A 331 12.97 18.99 28.08
CA ALA A 331 12.18 19.48 29.22
C ALA A 331 11.16 18.45 29.72
N TRP A 332 10.56 17.64 28.84
CA TRP A 332 9.68 16.53 29.25
C TRP A 332 10.46 15.39 29.91
N LYS A 333 11.63 15.04 29.39
CA LYS A 333 12.51 14.01 30.01
C LYS A 333 13.02 14.45 31.38
N ASP A 334 13.38 15.72 31.53
CA ASP A 334 13.97 16.27 32.75
C ASP A 334 12.91 16.54 33.85
N ARG A 335 11.64 16.76 33.48
CA ARG A 335 10.56 17.13 34.41
C ARG A 335 9.48 16.07 34.62
N ALA A 336 9.43 15.00 33.82
CA ALA A 336 8.44 13.95 34.06
C ALA A 336 8.88 13.09 35.26
N PRO A 337 8.04 12.95 36.31
CA PRO A 337 8.07 11.73 37.10
C PRO A 337 7.80 10.60 36.10
N ASP A 338 8.73 9.67 35.98
CA ASP A 338 8.62 8.50 35.10
C ASP A 338 7.22 7.87 35.23
N PRO A 339 6.38 7.89 34.18
CA PRO A 339 5.00 7.40 34.27
C PRO A 339 4.93 5.87 34.45
N ASP A 340 6.02 5.16 34.19
CA ASP A 340 6.17 3.73 34.45
C ASP A 340 6.85 3.45 35.81
N ARG A 341 7.37 4.48 36.49
CA ARG A 341 7.57 4.38 37.93
C ARG A 341 6.19 4.57 38.57
N PRO A 342 5.74 3.62 39.41
CA PRO A 342 4.57 3.89 40.22
C PRO A 342 4.84 5.21 40.92
N LEU A 343 3.94 6.18 40.72
CA LEU A 343 3.89 7.38 41.54
C LEU A 343 4.10 6.86 42.97
N LEU A 344 5.17 7.32 43.63
CA LEU A 344 5.40 7.03 45.04
C LEU A 344 4.19 7.63 45.77
N LEU A 345 3.12 6.83 45.83
CA LEU A 345 2.02 6.99 46.76
C LEU A 345 2.72 6.86 48.09
N ASP A 346 2.80 7.99 48.78
CA ASP A 346 3.22 8.14 50.16
C ASP A 346 3.01 6.82 50.91
N ASP A 347 4.11 6.20 51.35
CA ASP A 347 4.17 4.86 51.93
C ASP A 347 3.39 4.86 53.26
N GLY A 348 2.07 4.81 53.14
CA GLY A 348 1.13 4.63 54.22
C GLY A 348 1.37 3.25 54.81
N ARG A 349 2.29 3.18 55.76
CA ARG A 349 2.48 2.12 56.73
C ARG A 349 1.19 1.33 56.94
N HIS A 350 1.09 0.11 56.41
CA HIS A 350 0.44 -0.98 57.15
C HIS A 350 0.86 -2.38 56.70
N ARG A 351 1.55 -3.03 57.65
CA ARG A 351 1.41 -4.42 58.11
C ARG A 351 1.60 -5.56 57.11
N ASP A 352 2.78 -6.15 57.20
CA ASP A 352 3.03 -7.59 57.38
C ASP A 352 1.87 -8.54 57.06
N GLY A 353 1.93 -9.14 55.87
CA GLY A 353 1.19 -10.33 55.51
C GLY A 353 2.02 -11.20 54.56
N LYS A 354 2.53 -12.33 55.06
CA LYS A 354 3.28 -13.33 54.29
C LYS A 354 2.55 -13.71 52.98
N PRO A 355 3.26 -13.80 51.83
CA PRO A 355 2.66 -14.32 50.61
C PRO A 355 2.40 -15.83 50.78
N LYS A 356 1.12 -16.22 50.67
CA LYS A 356 0.72 -17.62 50.46
C LYS A 356 0.89 -17.93 48.98
N ASP A 357 1.67 -18.97 48.69
CA ASP A 357 1.78 -19.54 47.34
C ASP A 357 0.40 -19.80 46.75
N SER A 358 0.12 -19.13 45.63
CA SER A 358 -1.14 -19.31 44.91
C SER A 358 -1.05 -20.61 44.11
N PRO A 359 -1.97 -21.57 44.28
CA PRO A 359 -1.96 -22.81 43.50
C PRO A 359 -2.07 -22.48 42.02
N THR A 360 -1.21 -23.10 41.22
CA THR A 360 -1.15 -22.95 39.76
C THR A 360 -2.55 -23.11 39.19
N LYS A 361 -3.10 -22.02 38.64
CA LYS A 361 -4.52 -21.96 38.31
C LYS A 361 -4.81 -22.90 37.13
N TRP A 362 -5.67 -23.89 37.36
CA TRP A 362 -6.03 -24.96 36.41
C TRP A 362 -6.48 -24.46 35.02
N TRP A 363 -6.96 -23.21 34.92
CA TRP A 363 -7.34 -22.60 33.65
C TRP A 363 -6.16 -22.43 32.67
N ILE A 364 -4.91 -22.37 33.15
CA ILE A 364 -3.72 -22.32 32.29
C ILE A 364 -3.65 -23.59 31.41
N TYR A 365 -3.95 -24.77 31.98
CA TYR A 365 -3.99 -26.02 31.22
C TYR A 365 -5.17 -26.08 30.25
N ALA A 366 -6.32 -25.51 30.61
CA ALA A 366 -7.48 -25.43 29.73
C ALA A 366 -7.20 -24.53 28.50
N SER A 367 -6.47 -23.41 28.67
CA SER A 367 -6.08 -22.54 27.56
C SER A 367 -5.07 -23.20 26.60
N ILE A 368 -4.14 -24.02 27.12
CA ILE A 368 -3.19 -24.76 26.28
C ILE A 368 -3.93 -25.84 25.47
N LEU A 369 -4.86 -26.57 26.10
CA LEU A 369 -5.64 -27.61 25.41
C LEU A 369 -6.54 -27.01 24.31
N GLY A 370 -7.15 -25.84 24.58
CA GLY A 370 -7.96 -25.11 23.60
C GLY A 370 -7.16 -24.66 22.37
N ALA A 371 -5.92 -24.19 22.57
CA ALA A 371 -5.05 -23.78 21.48
C ALA A 371 -4.66 -24.94 20.55
N VAL A 372 -4.39 -26.13 21.11
CA VAL A 372 -4.06 -27.33 20.32
C VAL A 372 -5.26 -27.82 19.51
N ALA A 373 -6.45 -27.81 20.10
CA ALA A 373 -7.68 -28.21 19.40
C ALA A 373 -8.01 -27.26 18.24
N ALA A 374 -7.84 -25.95 18.42
CA ALA A 374 -8.04 -24.97 17.36
C ALA A 374 -7.05 -25.15 16.20
N GLY A 375 -5.78 -25.44 16.51
CA GLY A 375 -4.75 -25.74 15.49
C GLY A 375 -5.09 -26.98 14.65
N ALA A 376 -5.59 -28.05 15.28
CA ALA A 376 -5.99 -29.28 14.59
C ALA A 376 -7.17 -29.06 13.63
N VAL A 377 -8.15 -28.22 14.00
CA VAL A 377 -9.30 -27.88 13.15
C VAL A 377 -8.87 -27.07 11.92
N ILE A 378 -7.92 -26.15 12.07
CA ILE A 378 -7.40 -25.35 10.95
C ILE A 378 -6.66 -26.24 9.95
N ILE A 379 -5.81 -27.16 10.42
CA ILE A 379 -5.08 -28.10 9.56
C ILE A 379 -6.06 -29.00 8.77
N TYR A 380 -7.06 -29.55 9.45
CA TYR A 380 -8.07 -30.39 8.80
C TYR A 380 -8.93 -29.62 7.79
N ALA A 381 -9.28 -28.35 8.08
CA ALA A 381 -9.99 -27.49 7.14
C ALA A 381 -9.15 -27.11 5.91
N THR A 382 -7.83 -26.96 6.07
CA THR A 382 -6.91 -26.71 4.94
C THR A 382 -6.66 -27.94 4.08
N GLU A 383 -6.71 -29.16 4.64
CA GLU A 383 -6.55 -30.40 3.85
C GLU A 383 -7.85 -30.83 3.16
N ALA A 384 -9.02 -30.62 3.79
CA ALA A 384 -10.32 -30.95 3.19
C ALA A 384 -10.74 -30.03 2.03
N GLY A 385 -10.07 -28.89 1.84
CA GLY A 385 -10.36 -27.92 0.77
C GLY A 385 -9.60 -28.15 -0.53
N ASN A 386 -8.59 -29.03 -0.56
CA ASN A 386 -7.64 -29.13 -1.69
C ASN A 386 -7.92 -30.27 -2.69
N ASP A 387 -9.08 -30.92 -2.63
CA ASP A 387 -9.44 -32.00 -3.56
C ASP A 387 -10.55 -31.58 -4.55
N ARG A 388 -10.27 -30.57 -5.38
CA ARG A 388 -10.96 -30.35 -6.65
C ARG A 388 -9.96 -29.88 -7.71
N GLN A 389 -9.42 -30.83 -8.46
CA GLN A 389 -8.84 -30.54 -9.77
C GLN A 389 -9.93 -29.97 -10.68
N ARG A 390 -9.85 -28.65 -10.97
CA ARG A 390 -10.52 -28.04 -12.12
C ARG A 390 -9.60 -26.95 -12.67
N VAL A 391 -9.25 -27.10 -13.94
CA VAL A 391 -8.41 -26.17 -14.70
C VAL A 391 -9.29 -25.02 -15.17
N GLU A 392 -9.04 -23.79 -14.71
CA GLU A 392 -9.68 -22.53 -15.15
C GLU A 392 -8.75 -21.33 -14.80
N LEU A 393 -8.95 -20.21 -15.51
CA LEU A 393 -8.11 -19.00 -15.62
C LEU A 393 -7.14 -18.67 -14.46
N HIS A 394 -5.88 -18.41 -14.84
CA HIS A 394 -4.88 -17.85 -13.92
C HIS A 394 -5.14 -16.35 -13.73
N VAL A 395 -5.73 -15.99 -12.60
CA VAL A 395 -5.60 -14.66 -11.99
C VAL A 395 -4.20 -14.61 -11.34
N PRO A 396 -3.30 -13.70 -11.73
CA PRO A 396 -2.02 -13.54 -11.08
C PRO A 396 -2.13 -12.97 -9.66
#